data_AF-A0A946ULF0-F1
#
_entry.id   AF-A0A946ULF0-F1
#
_cell.length_a   1.000
_cell.length_b   1.000
_cell.length_c   1.000
_cell.angle_alpha   90.00
_cell.angle_beta   90.00
_cell.angle_gamma   90.00
#
_symmetry.space_group_name_H-M   'P 1'
#
loop_
_entity.id
_entity.type
_entity.pdbx_description
1 polymer ?
#
loop_
_entity_poly.entity_id
_entity_poly.type
_entity_poly.pdbx_seq_one_letter_code
_entity_poly.pdbx_strand_id
1 'polypeptide(L)'
;MFGDDRGELRQMYIDAWQKSLNGTPLSPLEAQIAAVINDHPEYQRGLQNDAVDADFLPEAGQTNPFLHMGLHLALRDQLETDRPAGVRALHAQIAAKSTDPHEAEHRMIEALAETLWEAQSNGAPPDEQQYLERLRKLS
;
A
#
# COMPACT_ATOMS: atom_id res chain seq x y z
N MET A 1 -12.83 -16.29 12.62
CA MET A 1 -13.48 -16.02 11.33
C MET A 1 -12.76 -14.85 10.65
N PHE A 2 -11.44 -14.98 10.45
CA PHE A 2 -10.53 -13.97 9.84
C PHE A 2 -9.95 -14.48 8.50
N GLY A 3 -10.50 -15.60 7.99
CA GLY A 3 -10.02 -16.28 6.79
C GLY A 3 -10.69 -15.77 5.51
N ASP A 4 -11.97 -15.36 5.57
CA ASP A 4 -12.74 -14.93 4.39
C ASP A 4 -12.22 -13.62 3.81
N ASP A 5 -11.96 -12.58 4.63
CA ASP A 5 -11.51 -11.27 4.14
C ASP A 5 -10.16 -11.31 3.40
N ARG A 6 -9.25 -12.22 3.81
CA ARG A 6 -7.92 -12.32 3.19
C ARG A 6 -8.00 -12.89 1.78
N GLY A 7 -8.85 -13.89 1.57
CA GLY A 7 -9.07 -14.49 0.25
C GLY A 7 -9.75 -13.50 -0.69
N GLU A 8 -10.79 -12.80 -0.22
CA GLU A 8 -11.53 -11.81 -1.01
C GLU A 8 -10.64 -10.64 -1.45
N LEU A 9 -9.83 -10.09 -0.53
CA LEU A 9 -8.87 -9.04 -0.88
C LEU A 9 -7.87 -9.52 -1.93
N ARG A 10 -7.26 -10.70 -1.74
CA ARG A 10 -6.30 -11.25 -2.71
C ARG A 10 -6.93 -11.45 -4.08
N GLN A 11 -8.17 -11.96 -4.13
CA GLN A 11 -8.90 -12.13 -5.37
C GLN A 11 -9.17 -10.80 -6.07
N MET A 12 -9.52 -9.75 -5.33
CA MET A 12 -9.73 -8.41 -5.90
C MET A 12 -8.48 -7.87 -6.61
N TYR A 13 -7.29 -8.07 -6.04
CA TYR A 13 -6.02 -7.69 -6.69
C TYR A 13 -5.80 -8.45 -8.00
N ILE A 14 -6.04 -9.76 -7.99
CA ILE A 14 -5.89 -10.61 -9.17
C ILE A 14 -6.88 -10.21 -10.26
N ASP A 15 -8.15 -10.03 -9.91
CA ASP A 15 -9.21 -9.67 -10.84
C ASP A 15 -8.94 -8.29 -11.48
N ALA A 16 -8.57 -7.30 -10.66
CA ALA A 16 -8.22 -5.96 -11.14
C ALA A 16 -7.04 -6.02 -12.13
N TRP A 17 -6.02 -6.81 -11.82
CA TRP A 17 -4.86 -6.99 -12.69
C TRP A 17 -5.21 -7.67 -14.01
N GLN A 18 -5.96 -8.77 -13.96
CA GLN A 18 -6.41 -9.48 -15.15
C GLN A 18 -7.30 -8.60 -16.04
N LYS A 19 -8.21 -7.82 -15.44
CA LYS A 19 -9.04 -6.86 -16.20
C LYS A 19 -8.18 -5.81 -16.89
N SER A 20 -7.16 -5.28 -16.19
CA SER A 20 -6.21 -4.30 -16.76
C SER A 20 -5.47 -4.88 -17.97
N LEU A 21 -4.93 -6.10 -17.86
CA LEU A 21 -4.23 -6.79 -18.96
C LEU A 21 -5.13 -7.08 -20.16
N ASN A 22 -6.41 -7.36 -19.91
CA ASN A 22 -7.40 -7.69 -20.94
C ASN A 22 -8.08 -6.46 -21.56
N GLY A 23 -7.77 -5.25 -21.09
CA GLY A 23 -8.43 -4.02 -21.54
C GLY A 23 -9.91 -3.93 -21.16
N THR A 24 -10.32 -4.67 -20.12
CA THR A 24 -11.69 -4.62 -19.57
C THR A 24 -11.88 -3.32 -18.78
N PRO A 25 -13.06 -2.67 -18.83
CA PRO A 25 -13.34 -1.50 -18.01
C PRO A 25 -13.09 -1.77 -16.52
N LEU A 26 -12.32 -0.89 -15.88
CA LEU A 26 -11.99 -0.94 -14.46
C LEU A 26 -12.87 0.05 -13.69
N SER A 27 -13.34 -0.35 -12.52
CA SER A 27 -13.84 0.58 -11.51
C SER A 27 -12.71 1.48 -10.98
N PRO A 28 -13.03 2.60 -10.31
CA PRO A 28 -11.99 3.48 -9.77
C PRO A 28 -10.98 2.78 -8.84
N LEU A 29 -11.46 1.88 -7.98
CA LEU A 29 -10.61 1.10 -7.09
C LEU A 29 -9.73 0.10 -7.87
N GLU A 30 -10.29 -0.61 -8.85
CA GLU A 30 -9.52 -1.53 -9.69
C GLU A 30 -8.45 -0.81 -10.52
N ALA A 31 -8.74 0.42 -10.97
CA ALA A 31 -7.76 1.25 -11.67
C ALA A 31 -6.60 1.65 -10.75
N GLN A 32 -6.87 2.01 -9.49
CA GLN A 32 -5.83 2.29 -8.50
C GLN A 32 -5.00 1.05 -8.19
N ILE A 33 -5.64 -0.10 -7.99
CA ILE A 33 -4.98 -1.39 -7.79
C ILE A 33 -4.06 -1.71 -8.98
N ALA A 34 -4.57 -1.62 -10.21
CA ALA A 34 -3.79 -1.89 -11.40
C ALA A 34 -2.60 -0.93 -11.57
N ALA A 35 -2.74 0.34 -11.17
CA ALA A 35 -1.64 1.30 -11.15
C ALA A 35 -0.55 0.89 -10.16
N VAL A 36 -0.90 0.53 -8.91
CA VAL A 36 0.07 0.02 -7.93
C VAL A 36 0.78 -1.24 -8.45
N ILE A 37 0.05 -2.17 -9.07
CA ILE A 37 0.65 -3.40 -9.62
C ILE A 37 1.60 -3.11 -10.80
N ASN A 38 1.30 -2.08 -11.60
CA ASN A 38 2.21 -1.61 -12.65
C ASN A 38 3.50 -1.02 -12.08
N ASP A 39 3.42 -0.32 -10.94
CA ASP A 39 4.58 0.23 -10.23
C ASP A 39 5.45 -0.86 -9.59
N HIS A 40 4.91 -2.09 -9.43
CA HIS A 40 5.56 -3.24 -8.79
C HIS A 40 5.66 -4.49 -9.69
N PRO A 41 6.52 -4.48 -10.72
CA PRO A 41 6.71 -5.62 -11.63
C PRO A 41 7.13 -6.92 -10.94
N GLU A 42 7.80 -6.85 -9.78
CA GLU A 42 8.19 -7.98 -8.95
C GLU A 42 7.00 -8.81 -8.43
N TYR A 43 5.82 -8.20 -8.29
CA TYR A 43 4.62 -8.86 -7.78
C TYR A 43 3.67 -9.35 -8.89
N GLN A 44 3.83 -8.83 -10.12
CA GLN A 44 2.97 -9.18 -11.26
C GLN A 44 2.93 -10.69 -11.55
N ARG A 45 4.08 -11.37 -11.44
CA ARG A 45 4.16 -12.82 -11.69
C ARG A 45 3.37 -13.64 -10.67
N GLY A 46 3.33 -13.20 -9.42
CA GLY A 46 2.54 -13.83 -8.36
C GLY A 46 1.04 -13.70 -8.61
N LEU A 47 0.61 -12.57 -9.16
CA LEU A 47 -0.80 -12.28 -9.46
C LEU A 47 -1.34 -13.03 -10.69
N GLN A 48 -0.49 -13.71 -11.47
CA GLN A 48 -0.90 -14.50 -12.63
C GLN A 48 -1.10 -15.99 -12.33
N ASN A 49 -0.58 -16.51 -11.21
CA ASN A 49 -0.56 -17.95 -10.93
C ASN A 49 -1.09 -18.23 -9.52
N ASP A 50 -2.42 -18.34 -9.35
CA ASP A 50 -3.14 -18.84 -8.16
C ASP A 50 -2.50 -18.55 -6.78
N ALA A 51 -1.81 -17.42 -6.61
CA ALA A 51 -1.06 -17.09 -5.40
C ALA A 51 -1.97 -16.63 -4.24
N VAL A 52 -3.29 -16.84 -4.38
CA VAL A 52 -4.29 -16.58 -3.35
C VAL A 52 -3.97 -17.35 -2.07
N ASP A 53 -3.32 -18.51 -2.18
CA ASP A 53 -2.99 -19.38 -1.05
C ASP A 53 -1.52 -19.33 -0.61
N ALA A 54 -0.71 -18.42 -1.17
CA ALA A 54 0.67 -18.29 -0.74
C ALA A 54 0.73 -17.76 0.71
N ASP A 55 1.34 -18.56 1.59
CA ASP A 55 1.71 -18.16 2.94
C ASP A 55 2.99 -17.32 2.90
N PHE A 56 2.80 -16.01 2.83
CA PHE A 56 3.89 -15.03 3.02
C PHE A 56 4.24 -14.98 4.50
N LEU A 57 5.01 -15.97 4.95
CA LEU A 57 5.51 -16.07 6.31
C LEU A 57 6.64 -15.04 6.53
N PRO A 58 6.57 -14.19 7.56
CA PRO A 58 7.62 -13.22 7.89
C PRO A 58 9.00 -13.87 8.06
N GLU A 59 9.05 -15.12 8.51
CA GLU A 59 10.29 -15.88 8.74
C GLU A 59 11.07 -16.17 7.45
N ALA A 60 10.42 -16.10 6.27
CA ALA A 60 11.06 -16.27 4.98
C ALA A 60 11.77 -15.00 4.47
N GLY A 61 11.69 -13.88 5.21
CA GLY A 61 12.27 -12.60 4.80
C GLY A 61 11.59 -11.97 3.59
N GLN A 62 10.42 -12.47 3.19
CA GLN A 62 9.64 -11.94 2.07
C GLN A 62 8.58 -10.96 2.58
N THR A 63 8.61 -9.73 2.08
CA THR A 63 7.53 -8.75 2.28
C THR A 63 6.24 -9.30 1.67
N ASN A 64 5.15 -9.34 2.45
CA ASN A 64 3.85 -9.74 1.94
C ASN A 64 3.39 -8.72 0.87
N PRO A 65 3.27 -9.13 -0.41
CA PRO A 65 3.00 -8.20 -1.51
C PRO A 65 1.63 -7.53 -1.37
N PHE A 66 0.62 -8.26 -0.87
CA PHE A 66 -0.71 -7.70 -0.68
C PHE A 66 -0.74 -6.65 0.43
N LEU A 67 0.03 -6.86 1.50
CA LEU A 67 0.20 -5.85 2.54
C LEU A 67 0.90 -4.62 1.98
N HIS A 68 2.01 -4.81 1.25
CA HIS A 68 2.78 -3.73 0.65
C HIS A 68 1.93 -2.89 -0.31
N MET A 69 1.25 -3.54 -1.27
CA MET A 69 0.36 -2.85 -2.20
C MET A 69 -0.83 -2.19 -1.48
N GLY A 70 -1.34 -2.80 -0.41
CA GLY A 70 -2.39 -2.19 0.43
C GLY A 70 -1.93 -0.90 1.11
N LEU A 71 -0.66 -0.81 1.53
CA LEU A 71 -0.09 0.41 2.09
C LEU A 71 0.02 1.54 1.04
N HIS A 72 0.33 1.19 -0.22
CA HIS A 72 0.29 2.16 -1.32
C HIS A 72 -1.11 2.73 -1.53
N LEU A 73 -2.14 1.86 -1.58
CA LEU A 73 -3.53 2.32 -1.71
C LEU A 73 -3.95 3.20 -0.53
N ALA A 74 -3.60 2.78 0.69
CA ALA A 74 -3.89 3.56 1.89
C ALA A 74 -3.22 4.94 1.84
N LEU A 75 -1.93 5.01 1.47
CA LEU A 75 -1.23 6.29 1.34
C LEU A 75 -1.88 7.17 0.26
N ARG A 76 -2.22 6.61 -0.91
CA ARG A 76 -2.87 7.38 -1.98
C ARG A 76 -4.23 7.93 -1.54
N ASP A 77 -5.02 7.16 -0.81
CA ASP A 77 -6.28 7.63 -0.20
C ASP A 77 -6.05 8.74 0.84
N GLN A 78 -5.01 8.61 1.68
CA GLN A 78 -4.60 9.67 2.62
C GLN A 78 -4.27 10.96 1.89
N LEU A 79 -3.54 10.89 0.76
CA LEU A 79 -3.18 12.05 -0.05
C LEU A 79 -4.40 12.65 -0.74
N GLU A 80 -5.31 11.84 -1.29
CA GLU A 80 -6.54 12.28 -1.96
C GLU A 80 -7.48 12.99 -0.99
N THR A 81 -7.63 12.45 0.22
CA THR A 81 -8.53 12.96 1.26
C THR A 81 -7.88 14.01 2.18
N ASP A 82 -6.55 14.18 2.09
CA ASP A 82 -5.72 14.91 3.06
C ASP A 82 -6.02 14.48 4.51
N ARG A 83 -5.99 13.17 4.75
CA ARG A 83 -6.20 12.57 6.08
C ARG A 83 -5.03 11.66 6.42
N PRO A 84 -4.29 11.90 7.52
CA PRO A 84 -4.47 13.01 8.45
C PRO A 84 -4.15 14.38 7.80
N ALA A 85 -4.80 15.44 8.31
CA ALA A 85 -4.69 16.78 7.74
C ALA A 85 -3.22 17.23 7.63
N GLY A 86 -2.83 17.71 6.44
CA GLY A 86 -1.46 18.13 6.14
C GLY A 86 -0.55 17.03 5.59
N VAL A 87 -0.99 15.78 5.50
CA VAL A 87 -0.22 14.69 4.87
C VAL A 87 0.14 15.02 3.42
N ARG A 88 -0.76 15.67 2.67
CA ARG A 88 -0.51 16.05 1.27
C ARG A 88 0.61 17.08 1.16
N ALA A 89 0.66 18.04 2.08
CA ALA A 89 1.69 19.07 2.10
C ALA A 89 3.06 18.48 2.47
N LEU A 90 3.09 17.48 3.36
CA LEU A 90 4.32 16.76 3.71
C LEU A 90 4.81 15.89 2.55
N HIS A 91 3.91 15.17 1.88
CA HIS A 91 4.25 14.41 0.67
C HIS A 91 4.89 15.31 -0.39
N ALA A 92 4.33 16.49 -0.67
CA ALA A 92 4.92 17.43 -1.62
C ALA A 92 6.34 17.86 -1.25
N GLN A 93 6.63 18.04 0.05
CA GLN A 93 7.98 18.39 0.53
C GLN A 93 8.95 17.20 0.41
N ILE A 94 8.51 16.00 0.77
CA ILE A 94 9.30 14.76 0.63
C ILE A 94 9.61 14.49 -0.84
N ALA A 95 8.60 14.56 -1.71
CA ALA A 95 8.73 14.36 -3.14
C ALA A 95 9.67 15.39 -3.78
N ALA A 96 9.67 16.65 -3.32
CA ALA A 96 10.60 17.67 -3.79
C ALA A 96 12.08 17.35 -3.47
N LYS A 97 12.35 16.45 -2.51
CA LYS A 97 13.69 15.98 -2.14
C LYS A 97 14.09 14.66 -2.79
N SER A 98 13.14 13.95 -3.39
CA SER A 98 13.38 12.68 -4.07
C SER A 98 13.52 12.89 -5.58
N THR A 99 14.42 12.14 -6.20
CA THR A 99 14.56 12.13 -7.66
C THR A 99 13.51 11.25 -8.35
N ASP A 100 12.84 10.41 -7.58
CA ASP A 100 11.81 9.48 -8.02
C ASP A 100 10.55 9.63 -7.13
N PRO A 101 9.37 9.93 -7.71
CA PRO A 101 8.11 9.95 -6.97
C PRO A 101 7.81 8.63 -6.23
N HIS A 102 8.20 7.48 -6.79
CA HIS A 102 7.96 6.17 -6.17
C HIS A 102 8.82 5.98 -4.91
N GLU A 103 10.05 6.51 -4.91
CA GLU A 103 10.90 6.54 -3.72
C GLU A 103 10.28 7.37 -2.60
N ALA A 104 9.67 8.51 -2.92
CA ALA A 104 8.97 9.32 -1.93
C ALA A 104 7.78 8.57 -1.32
N GLU A 105 6.97 7.89 -2.15
CA GLU A 105 5.87 7.02 -1.68
C GLU A 105 6.41 5.91 -0.76
N HIS A 106 7.49 5.23 -1.13
CA HIS A 106 8.10 4.18 -0.30
C HIS A 106 8.55 4.67 1.08
N ARG A 107 9.23 5.83 1.14
CA ARG A 107 9.66 6.40 2.42
C ARG A 107 8.47 6.73 3.32
N MET A 108 7.37 7.20 2.75
CA MET A 108 6.14 7.45 3.50
C MET A 108 5.44 6.14 3.93
N ILE A 109 5.45 5.12 3.08
CA ILE A 109 4.91 3.79 3.37
C ILE A 109 5.64 3.10 4.51
N GLU A 110 6.96 3.25 4.61
CA GLU A 110 7.72 2.74 5.75
C GLU A 110 7.24 3.37 7.06
N ALA A 111 7.06 4.69 7.09
CA ALA A 111 6.52 5.39 8.25
C ALA A 111 5.08 4.97 8.58
N LEU A 112 4.24 4.76 7.55
CA LEU A 112 2.87 4.27 7.72
C LEU A 112 2.84 2.85 8.27
N ALA A 113 3.69 1.95 7.76
CA ALA A 113 3.80 0.58 8.22
C ALA A 113 4.23 0.52 9.69
N GLU A 114 5.21 1.34 10.07
CA GLU A 114 5.66 1.46 11.47
C GLU A 114 4.52 1.94 12.38
N THR A 115 3.78 2.99 11.99
CA THR A 115 2.63 3.49 12.75
C THR A 115 1.54 2.43 12.93
N LEU A 116 1.22 1.68 11.87
CA LEU A 116 0.21 0.61 11.95
C LEU A 116 0.69 -0.55 12.82
N TRP A 117 1.97 -0.91 12.73
CA TRP A 117 2.55 -1.96 13.56
C TRP A 117 2.55 -1.58 15.05
N GLU A 118 2.90 -0.34 15.39
CA GLU A 118 2.85 0.13 16.79
C GLU A 118 1.43 0.17 17.33
N ALA A 119 0.47 0.64 16.53
CA ALA A 119 -0.95 0.65 16.88
C ALA A 119 -1.44 -0.77 17.19
N GLN A 120 -1.13 -1.72 16.30
CA GLN A 120 -1.49 -3.13 16.47
C GLN A 120 -0.81 -3.74 17.72
N SER A 121 0.48 -3.50 17.91
CA SER A 121 1.26 -4.06 19.02
C SER A 121 0.81 -3.54 20.38
N ASN A 122 0.37 -2.28 20.43
CA ASN A 122 -0.11 -1.63 21.64
C ASN A 122 -1.63 -1.78 21.86
N GLY A 123 -2.36 -2.39 20.92
CA GLY A 123 -3.82 -2.51 20.98
C GLY A 123 -4.53 -1.15 20.99
N ALA A 124 -3.95 -0.15 20.32
CA ALA A 124 -4.42 1.23 20.30
C ALA A 124 -4.71 1.69 18.86
N PRO A 125 -5.53 2.75 18.66
CA PRO A 125 -5.66 3.34 17.34
C PRO A 125 -4.32 3.94 16.85
N PRO A 126 -4.09 4.02 15.52
CA PRO A 126 -2.91 4.69 14.96
C PRO A 126 -2.77 6.12 15.44
N ASP A 127 -1.56 6.49 15.89
CA ASP A 127 -1.25 7.85 16.31
C ASP A 127 -0.92 8.71 15.07
N GLU A 128 -1.93 9.45 14.61
CA GLU A 128 -1.80 10.35 13.46
C GLU A 128 -0.78 11.48 13.69
N GLN A 129 -0.63 11.96 14.92
CA GLN A 129 0.33 13.04 15.22
C GLN A 129 1.74 12.52 15.09
N GLN A 130 2.01 11.35 15.67
CA GLN A 130 3.30 10.70 15.56
C GLN A 130 3.64 10.34 14.11
N TYR A 131 2.67 9.86 13.33
CA TYR A 131 2.84 9.62 11.90
C TYR A 131 3.23 10.90 11.14
N LEU A 132 2.51 12.01 11.33
CA LEU A 132 2.86 13.30 10.72
C LEU A 132 4.25 13.81 11.17
N GLU A 133 4.65 13.57 12.41
CA GLU A 133 6.00 13.91 12.89
C GLU A 133 7.09 13.07 12.23
N ARG A 134 6.86 11.78 11.97
CA ARG A 134 7.78 10.95 11.19
C ARG A 134 7.93 11.48 9.77
N LEU A 135 6.82 11.80 9.12
CA LEU A 135 6.82 12.39 7.77
C LEU A 135 7.59 13.72 7.71
N ARG A 136 7.43 14.58 8.72
CA ARG A 136 8.21 15.84 8.83
C ARG A 136 9.72 15.63 8.91
N LYS A 137 10.18 14.50 9.47
CA LYS A 137 11.62 14.17 9.52
C LYS A 137 12.14 13.69 8.17
N LEU A 138 11.25 13.23 7.28
CA LEU A 138 11.57 12.81 5.91
C LEU A 138 11.59 13.98 4.92
N SER A 139 10.76 15.01 5.19
CA SER A 139 10.56 16.20 4.37
C SER A 139 11.72 17.16 4.37
#